data_AF-A0A960UXX3-F1
#
_entry.id   AF-A0A960UXX3-F1
#
_cell.length_a   1.000
_cell.length_b   1.000
_cell.length_c   1.000
_cell.angle_alpha   90.00
_cell.angle_beta   90.00
_cell.angle_gamma   90.00
#
_symmetry.space_group_name_H-M   'P 1'
#
loop_
_entity.id
_entity.type
_entity.pdbx_description
1 polymer ?
#
loop_
_entity_poly.entity_id
_entity_poly.type
_entity_poly.pdbx_seq_one_letter_code
_entity_poly.pdbx_strand_id
1 'polypeptide(L)'
;MGDFLNGISEIFLALAILDLIVVVYLTRKLYHLFRDSLTSITEKESGPIYSYRKAIFSLLNGQADPFGWFSLIHLVVLHLIVPLMGIGLLLHTDWNFLAVIAGIAWSYQIAMRLYPGYEVENSQLTDQIAPGPADQ
;
A
#
# COMPACT_ATOMS: atom_id res chain seq x y z
N MET A 1 10.91 1.66 -35.38
CA MET A 1 11.17 1.37 -33.94
C MET A 1 10.52 2.43 -33.04
N GLY A 2 10.61 3.73 -33.38
CA GLY A 2 9.91 4.80 -32.65
C GLY A 2 8.39 4.61 -32.53
N ASP A 3 7.69 4.35 -33.64
CA ASP A 3 6.22 4.21 -33.62
C ASP A 3 5.72 3.03 -32.78
N PHE A 4 6.51 1.95 -32.71
CA PHE A 4 6.21 0.79 -31.88
C PHE A 4 6.33 1.09 -30.38
N LEU A 5 7.37 1.84 -29.99
CA LEU A 5 7.57 2.24 -28.60
C LEU A 5 6.52 3.27 -28.16
N ASN A 6 6.13 4.19 -29.04
CA ASN A 6 5.05 5.14 -28.79
C ASN A 6 3.71 4.42 -28.54
N GLY A 7 3.37 3.44 -29.37
CA GLY A 7 2.14 2.63 -29.17
C GLY A 7 2.14 1.86 -27.85
N ILE A 8 3.28 1.31 -27.43
CA ILE A 8 3.41 0.66 -26.11
C ILE A 8 3.21 1.68 -24.98
N SER A 9 3.84 2.85 -25.09
CA SER A 9 3.75 3.92 -24.09
C SER A 9 2.31 4.37 -23.86
N GLU A 10 1.55 4.57 -24.95
CA GLU A 10 0.15 4.96 -24.91
C GLU A 10 -0.73 3.91 -24.20
N ILE A 11 -0.47 2.62 -24.43
CA ILE A 11 -1.19 1.53 -23.76
C ILE A 11 -0.91 1.56 -22.25
N PHE A 12 0.36 1.71 -21.84
CA PHE A 12 0.70 1.78 -20.42
C PHE A 12 0.12 3.03 -19.74
N LEU A 13 0.08 4.16 -20.44
CA LEU A 13 -0.57 5.37 -19.92
C LEU A 13 -2.08 5.17 -19.74
N ALA A 14 -2.75 4.56 -20.72
CA ALA A 14 -4.17 4.23 -20.62
C ALA A 14 -4.46 3.26 -19.46
N LEU A 15 -3.61 2.24 -19.27
CA LEU A 15 -3.68 1.33 -18.13
C LEU A 15 -3.45 2.05 -16.80
N ALA A 16 -2.50 2.99 -16.72
CA ALA A 16 -2.25 3.77 -15.52
C ALA A 16 -3.44 4.68 -15.15
N ILE A 17 -4.09 5.28 -16.15
CA ILE A 17 -5.32 6.07 -15.94
C ILE A 17 -6.46 5.18 -15.43
N LEU A 18 -6.64 4.01 -16.04
CA LEU A 18 -7.65 3.05 -15.60
C LEU A 18 -7.38 2.57 -14.16
N ASP A 19 -6.13 2.24 -13.85
CA ASP A 19 -5.67 1.84 -12.52
C ASP A 19 -5.95 2.93 -11.48
N LEU A 20 -5.65 4.19 -11.79
CA LEU A 20 -5.97 5.34 -10.93
C LEU A 20 -7.48 5.45 -10.65
N ILE A 21 -8.33 5.26 -11.67
CA ILE A 21 -9.79 5.27 -11.49
C ILE A 21 -10.22 4.15 -10.53
N VAL A 22 -9.64 2.95 -10.67
CA VAL A 22 -9.89 1.80 -9.80
C VAL A 22 -9.45 2.10 -8.37
N VAL A 23 -8.27 2.68 -8.15
CA VAL A 23 -7.79 3.10 -6.82
C VAL A 23 -8.77 4.07 -6.17
N VAL A 24 -9.22 5.11 -6.90
CA VAL A 24 -10.14 6.12 -6.36
C VAL A 24 -11.49 5.51 -6.01
N TYR A 25 -12.01 4.64 -6.88
CA TYR A 25 -13.26 3.91 -6.62
C TYR A 25 -13.15 3.03 -5.38
N LEU A 26 -12.08 2.23 -5.26
CA LEU A 26 -11.84 1.35 -4.14
C LEU A 26 -11.60 2.11 -2.83
N THR A 27 -10.84 3.22 -2.87
CA THR A 27 -10.65 4.11 -1.72
C THR A 27 -12.00 4.59 -1.19
N ARG A 28 -12.88 5.09 -2.07
CA ARG A 28 -14.22 5.55 -1.68
C ARG A 28 -15.04 4.42 -1.08
N LYS A 29 -15.03 3.25 -1.74
CA LYS A 29 -15.79 2.08 -1.28
C LYS A 29 -15.33 1.60 0.10
N LEU A 30 -14.01 1.50 0.32
CA LEU A 30 -13.43 1.13 1.61
C LEU A 30 -13.75 2.16 2.69
N TYR A 31 -13.75 3.44 2.37
CA TYR A 31 -14.14 4.49 3.30
C TYR A 31 -15.60 4.37 3.74
N HIS A 32 -16.51 4.10 2.80
CA HIS A 32 -17.92 3.83 3.13
C HIS A 32 -18.08 2.57 3.97
N LEU A 33 -17.42 1.47 3.58
CA LEU A 33 -17.45 0.22 4.34
C LEU A 33 -16.90 0.40 5.77
N PHE A 34 -15.81 1.15 5.94
CA PHE A 34 -15.27 1.49 7.27
C PHE A 34 -16.27 2.30 8.09
N ARG A 35 -16.87 3.34 7.50
CA ARG A 35 -17.83 4.21 8.18
C ARG A 35 -19.08 3.45 8.63
N ASP A 36 -19.59 2.57 7.76
CA ASP A 36 -20.84 1.82 7.94
C ASP A 36 -20.63 0.53 8.74
N SER A 37 -19.39 0.06 8.87
CA SER A 37 -19.07 -1.08 9.72
C SER A 37 -19.39 -0.77 11.18
N LEU A 38 -20.00 -1.75 11.86
CA LEU A 38 -20.24 -1.77 13.31
C LEU A 38 -18.91 -2.07 14.05
N THR A 39 -17.81 -1.47 13.63
CA THR A 39 -16.51 -1.57 14.30
C THR A 39 -16.61 -0.91 15.67
N SER A 40 -15.94 -1.50 16.68
CA SER A 40 -15.96 -0.98 18.04
C SER A 40 -15.48 0.47 18.10
N ILE A 41 -15.90 1.23 19.12
CA ILE A 41 -15.45 2.62 19.34
C ILE A 41 -13.91 2.70 19.30
N THR A 42 -13.24 1.68 19.86
CA THR A 42 -11.78 1.52 19.84
C THR A 42 -11.16 1.33 18.45
N GLU A 43 -11.84 0.68 17.51
CA GLU A 43 -11.36 0.58 16.11
C GLU A 43 -11.54 1.89 15.35
N LYS A 44 -12.61 2.65 15.64
CA LYS A 44 -12.80 3.98 15.05
C LYS A 44 -11.78 4.99 15.56
N GLU A 45 -11.38 4.91 16.82
CA GLU A 45 -10.31 5.71 17.41
C GLU A 45 -8.92 5.39 16.83
N SER A 46 -8.69 4.13 16.44
CA SER A 46 -7.43 3.68 15.81
C SER A 46 -7.31 4.10 14.33
N GLY A 47 -8.40 4.58 13.74
CA GLY A 47 -8.45 5.13 12.39
C GLY A 47 -8.54 4.10 11.26
N PRO A 48 -8.80 4.58 10.02
CA PRO A 48 -9.10 3.71 8.87
C PRO A 48 -7.91 2.84 8.43
N ILE A 49 -6.67 3.29 8.68
CA ILE A 49 -5.46 2.54 8.32
C ILE A 49 -5.32 1.29 9.19
N TYR A 50 -5.68 1.36 10.48
CA TYR A 50 -5.64 0.22 11.38
C TYR A 50 -6.63 -0.87 10.93
N SER A 51 -7.88 -0.48 10.63
CA SER A 51 -8.90 -1.42 10.12
C SER A 51 -8.49 -2.05 8.79
N TYR A 52 -7.91 -1.26 7.89
CA TYR A 52 -7.40 -1.74 6.61
C TYR A 52 -6.28 -2.79 6.79
N ARG A 53 -5.32 -2.51 7.69
CA ARG A 53 -4.25 -3.45 8.06
C ARG A 53 -4.80 -4.74 8.67
N LYS A 54 -5.71 -4.62 9.65
CA LYS A 54 -6.34 -5.76 10.31
C LYS A 54 -7.08 -6.66 9.32
N ALA A 55 -7.82 -6.07 8.37
CA ALA A 55 -8.54 -6.83 7.35
C ALA A 55 -7.60 -7.63 6.44
N ILE A 56 -6.48 -7.04 6.02
CA ILE A 56 -5.45 -7.75 5.24
C ILE A 56 -4.85 -8.91 6.04
N PHE A 57 -4.46 -8.68 7.29
CA PHE A 57 -3.91 -9.75 8.14
C PHE A 57 -4.93 -10.85 8.42
N SER A 58 -6.20 -10.50 8.63
CA SER A 58 -7.30 -11.44 8.81
C SER A 58 -7.44 -12.36 7.58
N LEU A 59 -7.41 -11.77 6.39
CA LEU A 59 -7.45 -12.52 5.14
C LEU A 59 -6.23 -13.45 4.98
N LEU A 60 -5.03 -12.98 5.29
CA LEU A 60 -3.79 -13.78 5.24
C LEU A 60 -3.79 -14.93 6.24
N ASN A 61 -4.47 -14.76 7.38
CA ASN A 61 -4.67 -15.79 8.40
C ASN A 61 -5.84 -16.74 8.09
N GLY A 62 -6.41 -16.67 6.88
CA GLY A 62 -7.45 -17.60 6.41
C GLY A 62 -8.88 -17.20 6.76
N GLN A 63 -9.10 -16.04 7.37
CA GLN A 63 -10.44 -15.49 7.59
C GLN A 63 -10.85 -14.64 6.40
N ALA A 64 -11.45 -15.27 5.40
CA ALA A 64 -11.90 -14.61 4.20
C ALA A 64 -13.15 -13.76 4.48
N ASP A 65 -12.97 -12.45 4.55
CA ASP A 65 -14.04 -11.47 4.57
C ASP A 65 -14.04 -10.62 3.28
N PRO A 66 -15.22 -10.14 2.82
CA PRO A 66 -15.28 -9.28 1.65
C PRO A 66 -14.43 -8.01 1.81
N PHE A 67 -14.35 -7.47 3.03
CA PHE A 67 -13.61 -6.25 3.34
C PHE A 67 -12.09 -6.43 3.24
N GLY A 68 -11.54 -7.56 3.70
CA GLY A 68 -10.15 -7.94 3.52
C GLY A 68 -9.79 -8.15 2.04
N TRP A 69 -10.66 -8.78 1.25
CA TRP A 69 -10.44 -8.89 -0.20
C TRP A 69 -10.41 -7.53 -0.90
N PHE A 70 -11.36 -6.64 -0.60
CA PHE A 70 -11.32 -5.27 -1.14
C PHE A 70 -10.05 -4.52 -0.70
N SER A 71 -9.61 -4.74 0.54
CA SER A 71 -8.40 -4.12 1.07
C SER A 71 -7.14 -4.63 0.36
N LEU A 72 -7.04 -5.94 0.13
CA LEU A 72 -5.93 -6.56 -0.59
C LEU A 72 -5.87 -6.11 -2.05
N ILE A 73 -7.01 -6.12 -2.76
CA ILE A 73 -7.07 -5.66 -4.15
C ILE A 73 -6.67 -4.18 -4.22
N HIS A 74 -7.17 -3.34 -3.31
CA HIS A 74 -6.78 -1.95 -3.24
C HIS A 74 -5.26 -1.79 -3.02
N LEU A 75 -4.65 -2.64 -2.18
CA LEU A 75 -3.21 -2.59 -1.93
C LEU A 75 -2.42 -2.91 -3.19
N VAL A 76 -2.82 -3.95 -3.92
CA VAL A 76 -2.16 -4.39 -5.16
C VAL A 76 -2.26 -3.30 -6.23
N VAL A 77 -3.46 -2.77 -6.47
CA VAL A 77 -3.71 -1.70 -7.46
C VAL A 77 -2.89 -0.46 -7.09
N LEU A 78 -2.86 -0.06 -5.81
CA LEU A 78 -2.05 1.07 -5.35
C LEU A 78 -0.55 0.89 -5.59
N HIS A 79 -0.03 -0.34 -5.59
CA HIS A 79 1.37 -0.62 -5.91
C HIS A 79 1.63 -0.74 -7.41
N LEU A 80 0.61 -1.01 -8.23
CA LEU A 80 0.71 -1.09 -9.69
C LEU A 80 0.73 0.29 -10.37
N ILE A 81 0.15 1.31 -9.74
CA ILE A 81 0.08 2.66 -10.33
C ILE A 81 1.46 3.23 -10.66
N VAL A 82 2.45 3.00 -9.80
CA VAL A 82 3.82 3.54 -9.93
C VAL A 82 4.57 2.92 -11.10
N PRO A 83 4.68 1.58 -11.23
CA PRO A 83 5.33 0.97 -12.39
C PRO A 83 4.55 1.25 -13.69
N LEU A 84 3.21 1.30 -13.67
CA LEU A 84 2.42 1.61 -14.87
C LEU A 84 2.62 3.04 -15.36
N MET A 85 2.52 4.04 -14.47
CA MET A 85 2.85 5.42 -14.80
C MET A 85 4.31 5.56 -15.21
N GLY A 86 5.21 4.84 -14.53
CA GLY A 86 6.62 4.92 -14.84
C GLY A 86 6.97 4.44 -16.23
N ILE A 87 6.50 3.25 -16.61
CA ILE A 87 6.73 2.73 -17.97
C ILE A 87 6.04 3.62 -19.01
N GLY A 88 4.78 4.02 -18.77
CA GLY A 88 4.01 4.84 -19.70
C GLY A 88 4.55 6.26 -19.89
N LEU A 89 5.31 6.80 -18.94
CA LEU A 89 5.88 8.14 -19.01
C LEU A 89 7.38 8.12 -19.38
N LEU A 90 8.20 7.20 -18.87
CA LEU A 90 9.64 7.12 -19.20
C LEU A 90 9.90 6.91 -20.69
N LEU A 91 8.98 6.25 -21.40
CA LEU A 91 9.11 6.03 -22.85
C LEU A 91 9.02 7.32 -23.68
N HIS A 92 8.51 8.43 -23.12
CA HIS A 92 8.29 9.68 -23.85
C HIS A 92 9.20 10.85 -23.47
N THR A 93 9.77 10.93 -22.26
CA THR A 93 10.54 12.12 -21.84
C THR A 93 11.39 11.92 -20.58
N ASP A 94 12.61 12.46 -20.55
CA ASP A 94 13.56 12.36 -19.42
C ASP A 94 13.02 12.93 -18.09
N TRP A 95 12.12 13.92 -18.15
CA TRP A 95 11.46 14.52 -16.99
C TRP A 95 10.53 13.56 -16.23
N ASN A 96 10.12 12.46 -16.87
CA ASN A 96 9.20 11.50 -16.28
C ASN A 96 9.85 10.55 -15.27
N PHE A 97 11.19 10.50 -15.24
CA PHE A 97 11.94 9.81 -14.20
C PHE A 97 11.61 10.32 -12.79
N LEU A 98 11.35 11.63 -12.65
CA LEU A 98 11.01 12.24 -11.36
C LEU A 98 9.65 11.75 -10.83
N ALA A 99 8.67 11.54 -11.72
CA ALA A 99 7.36 11.02 -11.36
C ALA A 99 7.46 9.57 -10.86
N VAL A 100 8.37 8.76 -11.43
CA VAL A 100 8.64 7.40 -10.95
C VAL A 100 9.29 7.40 -9.58
N ILE A 101 10.33 8.22 -9.37
CA ILE A 101 10.96 8.34 -8.05
C ILE A 101 9.94 8.80 -7.00
N ALA A 102 9.13 9.81 -7.32
CA ALA A 102 8.07 10.29 -6.43
C ALA A 102 7.05 9.19 -6.13
N GLY A 103 6.65 8.40 -7.14
CA GLY A 103 5.77 7.24 -6.97
C GLY A 103 6.39 6.18 -6.06
N ILE A 104 7.64 5.79 -6.28
CA ILE A 104 8.35 4.81 -5.44
C ILE A 104 8.45 5.30 -3.99
N ALA A 105 8.83 6.57 -3.80
CA ALA A 105 8.91 7.18 -2.47
C ALA A 105 7.54 7.22 -1.78
N TRP A 106 6.46 7.48 -2.53
CA TRP A 106 5.09 7.45 -2.03
C TRP A 106 4.64 6.04 -1.65
N SER A 107 4.89 5.04 -2.49
CA SER A 107 4.63 3.62 -2.16
C SER A 107 5.41 3.17 -0.93
N TYR A 108 6.67 3.59 -0.79
CA TYR A 108 7.49 3.32 0.39
C TYR A 108 6.91 3.95 1.66
N GLN A 109 6.45 5.21 1.59
CA GLN A 109 5.75 5.88 2.70
C GLN A 109 4.48 5.14 3.11
N ILE A 110 3.69 4.64 2.15
CA ILE A 110 2.49 3.85 2.43
C ILE A 110 2.89 2.52 3.09
N ALA A 111 3.89 1.82 2.57
CA ALA A 111 4.36 0.55 3.12
C ALA A 111 4.83 0.71 4.58
N MET A 112 5.61 1.76 4.88
CA MET A 112 6.04 2.07 6.26
C MET A 112 4.85 2.34 7.20
N ARG A 113 3.79 3.00 6.72
CA ARG A 113 2.57 3.24 7.52
C ARG A 113 1.72 1.99 7.70
N LEU A 114 1.71 1.08 6.72
CA LEU A 114 0.93 -0.16 6.79
C LEU A 114 1.63 -1.24 7.64
N TYR A 115 2.96 -1.24 7.66
CA TYR A 115 3.79 -2.19 8.41
C TYR A 115 4.77 -1.44 9.31
N PRO A 116 4.31 -0.72 10.34
CA PRO A 116 5.17 0.13 11.17
C PRO A 116 6.14 -0.64 12.10
N GLY A 117 6.35 -1.95 11.93
CA GLY A 117 7.07 -2.76 12.90
C GLY A 117 7.75 -4.00 12.31
N TYR A 118 9.01 -3.81 11.89
CA TYR A 118 10.09 -4.80 12.08
C TYR A 118 11.23 -4.23 12.95
N GLU A 119 11.27 -2.91 13.21
CA GLU A 119 12.33 -2.28 14.01
C GLU A 119 12.01 -2.21 15.51
N VAL A 120 10.72 -2.10 15.87
CA VAL A 120 10.29 -1.96 17.28
C VAL A 120 10.37 -3.30 18.04
N GLU A 121 10.11 -4.42 17.35
CA GLU A 121 10.11 -5.76 17.98
C GLU A 121 11.55 -6.25 18.28
N ASN A 122 12.52 -5.98 17.40
CA ASN A 122 13.93 -6.32 17.64
C ASN A 122 14.59 -5.46 18.74
N SER A 123 14.16 -4.20 18.89
CA SER A 123 14.67 -3.32 19.95
C SER A 123 14.25 -3.80 21.35
N GLN A 124 13.01 -4.29 21.49
CA GLN A 124 12.52 -4.82 22.76
C GLN A 124 13.07 -6.22 23.10
N LEU A 125 13.40 -7.04 22.11
CA LEU A 125 14.09 -8.32 22.32
C LEU A 125 15.56 -8.13 22.71
N THR A 126 16.22 -7.08 22.22
CA THR A 126 17.63 -6.79 22.57
C THR A 126 17.76 -6.26 24.01
N ASP A 127 16.79 -5.47 24.48
CA ASP A 127 16.76 -4.97 25.87
C ASP A 127 16.41 -6.05 26.91
N GLN A 128 15.80 -7.17 26.51
CA GLN A 128 15.53 -8.31 27.40
C GLN A 128 16.67 -9.32 27.50
N ILE A 129 17.71 -9.21 26.66
CA ILE A 129 18.91 -10.07 26.69
C ILE A 129 20.09 -9.31 27.36
N ALA A 130 19.81 -8.25 28.13
CA ALA A 130 20.81 -7.72 29.06
C ALA A 130 21.00 -8.75 30.19
N PRO A 131 22.21 -9.32 30.41
CA PRO A 131 22.44 -10.20 31.54
C PRO A 131 22.17 -9.41 32.82
N GLY A 132 21.26 -9.92 33.65
CA GLY A 132 21.01 -9.39 35.00
C GLY A 132 22.32 -9.31 35.79
N PRO A 133 22.40 -8.42 36.80
CA PRO A 133 23.62 -8.23 37.56
C PRO A 133 24.07 -9.58 38.13
N ALA A 134 25.30 -9.96 37.81
CA ALA A 134 25.92 -11.13 38.40
C ALA A 134 25.97 -10.89 39.92
N ASP A 135 25.19 -11.68 40.64
CA ASP A 135 25.15 -11.71 42.09
C ASP A 135 26.58 -11.72 42.65
N GLN A 136 26.94 -10.67 43.40
CA GLN A 136 28.13 -10.59 44.25
C GLN A 136 27.68 -10.46 45.71
#